data_AF-A0A482WZE0-F1
#
_entry.id   AF-A0A482WZE0-F1
#
_cell.length_a   1.000
_cell.length_b   1.000
_cell.length_c   1.000
_cell.angle_alpha   90.00
_cell.angle_beta   90.00
_cell.angle_gamma   90.00
#
_symmetry.space_group_name_H-M   'P 1'
#
loop_
_entity.id
_entity.type
_entity.pdbx_description
1 polymer ?
#
loop_
_entity_poly.entity_id
_entity_poly.type
_entity_poly.pdbx_seq_one_letter_code
_entity_poly.pdbx_strand_id
1 'polypeptide(L)'
;MLNMLVCGKSFVTQSQLNTHSRACHGERPYACEQCGKAFTTNYNLSQHLRTHSDAMPFACDFCDAKFKTQASLYFPSSPTYHIVCR
;
A
#
# COMPACT_ATOMS: atom_id res chain seq x y z
N MET A 1 -4.30 -22.51 7.73
CA MET A 1 -4.14 -21.98 6.36
C MET A 1 -5.50 -21.98 5.70
N LEU A 2 -5.92 -20.84 5.15
CA LEU A 2 -7.17 -20.65 4.42
C LEU A 2 -6.87 -20.62 2.93
N ASN A 3 -7.65 -21.32 2.11
CA ASN A 3 -7.37 -21.46 0.68
C ASN A 3 -8.46 -20.80 -0.17
N MET A 4 -8.08 -20.05 -1.19
CA MET A 4 -8.99 -19.52 -2.20
C MET A 4 -9.03 -20.46 -3.40
N LEU A 5 -10.19 -21.07 -3.65
CA LEU A 5 -10.34 -22.08 -4.71
C LEU A 5 -10.15 -21.50 -6.12
N VAL A 6 -10.56 -20.26 -6.35
CA VAL A 6 -10.52 -19.62 -7.68
C VAL A 6 -9.08 -19.45 -8.19
N CYS A 7 -8.13 -19.11 -7.32
CA CYS A 7 -6.75 -18.80 -7.72
C CYS A 7 -5.70 -19.68 -7.02
N GLY A 8 -6.14 -20.68 -6.24
CA GLY A 8 -5.28 -21.63 -5.52
C GLY A 8 -4.39 -21.03 -4.43
N LYS A 9 -4.59 -19.76 -4.04
CA LYS A 9 -3.70 -19.10 -3.05
C LYS A 9 -4.11 -19.43 -1.62
N SER A 10 -3.11 -19.60 -0.77
CA SER A 10 -3.27 -19.86 0.66
C SER A 10 -2.92 -18.63 1.50
N PHE A 11 -3.65 -18.42 2.58
CA PHE A 11 -3.54 -17.27 3.47
C PHE A 11 -3.50 -17.72 4.92
N VAL A 12 -2.79 -16.96 5.75
CA VAL A 12 -2.67 -17.27 7.18
C VAL A 12 -3.88 -16.74 7.94
N THR A 13 -4.47 -15.63 7.48
CA THR A 13 -5.60 -14.96 8.14
C THR A 13 -6.79 -14.72 7.22
N GLN A 14 -7.99 -14.67 7.80
CA GLN A 14 -9.24 -14.40 7.07
C GLN A 14 -9.23 -13.01 6.42
N SER A 15 -8.63 -12.01 7.07
CA SER A 15 -8.52 -10.65 6.53
C SER A 15 -7.72 -10.61 5.22
N GLN A 16 -6.63 -11.37 5.16
CA GLN A 16 -5.82 -11.51 3.93
C GLN A 16 -6.61 -12.20 2.82
N LEU A 17 -7.29 -13.30 3.12
CA LEU A 17 -8.16 -14.00 2.16
C LEU A 17 -9.25 -13.07 1.61
N ASN A 18 -9.97 -12.35 2.48
CA ASN A 18 -11.05 -11.46 2.09
C ASN A 18 -10.56 -10.31 1.22
N THR A 19 -9.43 -9.70 1.59
CA THR A 19 -8.81 -8.62 0.80
C THR A 19 -8.38 -9.12 -0.58
N HIS A 20 -7.82 -10.33 -0.62
CA HIS A 20 -7.41 -10.95 -1.88
C HIS A 20 -8.62 -11.30 -2.76
N SER A 21 -9.68 -11.85 -2.17
CA SER A 21 -10.92 -12.17 -2.87
C SER A 21 -11.53 -10.95 -3.57
N ARG A 22 -11.53 -9.80 -2.88
CA ARG A 22 -11.95 -8.52 -3.48
C ARG A 22 -11.14 -8.17 -4.72
N ALA A 23 -9.82 -8.35 -4.68
CA ALA A 23 -8.97 -8.09 -5.83
C ALA A 23 -9.25 -9.05 -7.01
N CYS A 24 -9.53 -10.32 -6.74
CA CYS A 24 -9.86 -11.30 -7.77
C CYS A 24 -11.19 -11.01 -8.47
N HIS A 25 -12.22 -10.62 -7.72
CA HIS A 25 -13.54 -10.31 -8.27
C HIS A 25 -13.71 -8.84 -8.69
N GLY A 26 -12.67 -8.02 -8.52
CA GLY A 26 -12.70 -6.60 -8.86
C GLY A 26 -13.51 -5.73 -7.89
N GLU A 27 -13.90 -6.24 -6.73
CA GLU A 27 -14.59 -5.46 -5.71
C GLU A 27 -13.68 -4.40 -5.10
N ARG A 28 -14.09 -3.13 -5.18
CA ARG A 28 -13.32 -1.99 -4.69
C ARG A 28 -14.22 -1.07 -3.86
N PRO A 29 -14.53 -1.46 -2.61
CA PRO A 29 -15.51 -0.75 -1.79
C PRO A 29 -15.02 0.63 -1.29
N TYR A 30 -13.73 0.94 -1.39
CA TYR A 30 -13.17 2.18 -0.89
C TYR A 30 -12.88 3.14 -2.04
N ALA A 31 -13.80 4.08 -2.30
CA ALA A 31 -13.66 5.09 -3.34
C ALA A 31 -13.06 6.40 -2.80
N CYS A 32 -12.22 7.04 -3.60
CA CYS A 32 -11.79 8.41 -3.38
C CYS A 32 -12.86 9.36 -3.89
N GLU A 33 -13.41 10.20 -3.02
CA GLU A 33 -14.43 11.18 -3.39
C GLU A 33 -13.90 12.30 -4.29
N GLN A 34 -12.59 12.57 -4.26
CA GLN A 34 -11.99 13.65 -5.04
C GLN A 34 -11.74 13.28 -6.51
N CYS A 35 -11.43 12.02 -6.81
CA CYS A 35 -11.09 11.59 -8.17
C CYS A 35 -11.82 10.32 -8.65
N GLY A 36 -12.70 9.75 -7.83
CA GLY A 36 -13.48 8.55 -8.16
C GLY A 36 -12.67 7.24 -8.19
N LYS A 37 -11.36 7.26 -7.93
CA LYS A 37 -10.54 6.04 -7.91
C LYS A 37 -10.95 5.14 -6.74
N ALA A 38 -11.16 3.86 -7.03
CA ALA A 38 -11.58 2.88 -6.03
C ALA A 38 -10.47 1.86 -5.69
N PHE A 39 -10.45 1.42 -4.44
CA PHE A 39 -9.43 0.55 -3.84
C PHE A 39 -10.06 -0.64 -3.10
N THR A 40 -9.29 -1.72 -2.98
CA THR A 40 -9.72 -2.96 -2.29
C THR A 40 -9.61 -2.86 -0.76
N THR A 41 -8.77 -1.96 -0.23
CA THR A 41 -8.53 -1.74 1.20
C THR A 41 -8.57 -0.26 1.57
N ASN A 42 -8.96 0.01 2.82
CA ASN A 42 -8.93 1.36 3.40
C ASN A 42 -7.48 1.90 3.53
N TYR A 43 -6.51 1.03 3.81
CA TYR A 43 -5.08 1.41 3.83
C TYR A 43 -4.62 1.98 2.48
N ASN A 44 -4.98 1.32 1.38
CA ASN A 44 -4.61 1.79 0.03
C ASN A 44 -5.31 3.11 -0.32
N LEU A 45 -6.59 3.28 0.04
CA LEU A 45 -7.27 4.57 -0.11
C LEU A 45 -6.58 5.66 0.72
N SER A 46 -6.25 5.38 1.98
CA SER A 46 -5.60 6.35 2.88
C SER A 46 -4.23 6.78 2.38
N GLN A 47 -3.44 5.84 1.84
CA GLN A 47 -2.17 6.15 1.19
C GLN A 47 -2.39 6.97 -0.08
N HIS A 48 -3.40 6.64 -0.89
CA HIS A 48 -3.75 7.39 -2.09
C HIS A 48 -4.19 8.83 -1.78
N LEU A 49 -4.94 9.06 -0.71
CA LEU A 49 -5.36 10.42 -0.33
C LEU A 49 -4.17 11.36 -0.08
N ARG A 50 -3.00 10.83 0.29
CA ARG A 50 -1.75 11.61 0.39
C ARG A 50 -1.25 12.13 -0.95
N THR A 51 -1.71 11.56 -2.07
CA THR A 51 -1.36 12.07 -3.41
C THR A 51 -2.09 13.37 -3.71
N HIS A 52 -3.28 13.56 -3.12
CA HIS A 52 -4.05 14.79 -3.22
C HIS A 52 -3.63 15.86 -2.22
N SER A 53 -2.93 15.48 -1.15
CA SER A 53 -2.32 16.44 -0.23
C SER A 53 -0.84 16.67 -0.55
N ASP A 54 -0.31 17.80 -0.10
CA ASP A 54 1.12 18.10 -0.12
C ASP A 54 1.86 17.52 1.09
N ALA A 55 1.20 16.65 1.87
CA ALA A 55 1.80 16.02 3.03
C ALA A 55 2.88 15.01 2.61
N MET A 56 4.11 15.23 3.08
CA MET A 56 5.23 14.32 2.89
C MET A 56 5.75 13.85 4.27
N PRO A 57 5.07 12.87 4.90
CA PRO A 57 5.35 12.48 6.29
C PRO A 57 6.62 11.63 6.43
N PHE A 58 7.23 11.20 5.34
CA PHE A 58 8.41 10.34 5.33
C PHE A 58 9.63 11.19 4.97
N ALA A 59 10.49 11.47 5.94
CA ALA A 59 11.75 12.18 5.72
C ALA A 59 12.92 11.17 5.67
N CYS A 60 13.93 11.48 4.87
CA CYS A 60 15.19 10.76 4.93
C CYS A 60 16.08 11.32 6.05
N ASP A 61 16.76 10.41 6.76
CA ASP A 61 17.66 10.80 7.85
C ASP A 61 19.00 11.36 7.35
N PHE A 62 19.34 11.13 6.08
CA PHE A 62 20.62 11.51 5.47
C PHE A 62 20.49 12.63 4.43
N CYS A 63 19.27 12.94 4.01
CA CYS A 63 18.99 13.88 2.92
C CYS A 63 17.72 14.66 3.27
N ASP A 64 17.61 15.95 2.90
CA ASP A 64 16.41 16.77 3.22
C ASP A 64 15.15 16.37 2.40
N ALA A 65 15.24 15.29 1.61
CA ALA A 65 14.11 14.84 0.80
C ALA A 65 13.00 14.26 1.68
N LYS A 66 11.77 14.64 1.31
CA LYS A 66 10.54 14.13 1.91
C LYS A 66 9.71 13.42 0.86
N PHE A 67 9.01 12.38 1.27
CA PHE A 67 8.27 11.48 0.39
C PHE A 67 6.82 11.31 0.86
N LYS A 68 5.93 11.05 -0.12
CA LYS A 68 4.50 10.77 0.15
C LYS A 68 4.27 9.33 0.64
N THR A 69 5.19 8.40 0.37
CA THR A 69 5.09 6.98 0.75
C THR A 69 6.39 6.44 1.33
N GLN A 70 6.30 5.45 2.21
CA GLN A 70 7.46 4.76 2.79
C GLN A 70 8.25 3.95 1.75
N ALA A 71 7.60 3.38 0.73
CA ALA A 71 8.28 2.62 -0.31
C ALA A 71 9.23 3.48 -1.15
N SER A 72 8.95 4.78 -1.29
CA SER A 72 9.84 5.74 -1.94
C SER A 72 11.06 6.12 -1.08
N LEU A 73 10.97 5.89 0.24
CA LEU A 73 12.01 6.19 1.22
C LEU A 73 12.94 4.98 1.47
N TYR A 74 12.51 3.75 1.16
CA TYR A 74 13.23 2.53 1.51
C TYR A 74 13.84 1.83 0.28
N PHE A 75 15.13 1.48 0.34
CA PHE A 75 15.82 0.68 -0.68
C PHE A 75 16.18 -0.72 -0.14
N PRO A 76 15.55 -1.80 -0.64
CA PRO A 76 15.79 -3.17 -0.14
C PRO A 76 17.15 -3.79 -0.49
N SER A 77 18.00 -3.11 -1.26
CA SER A 77 19.27 -3.67 -1.77
C SER A 77 20.51 -3.30 -0.95
N SER A 78 20.39 -2.51 0.12
CA SER A 78 21.53 -2.17 0.98
C SER A 78 21.54 -3.06 2.24
N PRO A 79 22.63 -3.80 2.54
CA PRO A 79 22.74 -4.62 3.75
C PRO A 79 22.95 -3.79 5.03
N THR A 80 23.10 -2.47 4.91
CA THR A 80 23.10 -1.53 6.03
C THR A 80 21.74 -0.84 6.11
N TYR A 81 21.10 -0.92 7.28
CA TYR A 81 19.79 -0.37 7.64
C TYR A 81 19.73 1.16 7.58
N HIS A 82 20.10 1.75 6.45
CA HIS A 82 20.02 3.17 6.21
C HIS A 82 18.90 3.44 5.21
N ILE A 83 17.96 4.25 5.66
CA ILE A 83 16.94 4.88 4.83
C ILE A 83 17.68 5.69 3.76
N VAL A 84 17.60 5.29 2.49
CA VAL A 84 18.25 6.01 1.38
C VAL A 84 17.21 6.46 0.36
N CYS A 85 17.38 7.70 -0.11
CA CYS A 85 16.58 8.33 -1.15
C CYS A 85 16.75 7.53 -2.47
N ARG A 86 15.64 7.13 -3.13
CA ARG A 86 15.68 6.49 -4.47
C ARG A 86 16.28 7.42 -5.52
#